data_AF-A0A6B3FP86-F1
#
_entry.id   AF-A0A6B3FP86-F1
#
_cell.length_a   1.000
_cell.length_b   1.000
_cell.length_c   1.000
_cell.angle_alpha   90.00
_cell.angle_beta   90.00
_cell.angle_gamma   90.00
#
_symmetry.space_group_name_H-M   'P 1'
#
loop_
_entity.id
_entity.type
_entity.pdbx_description
1 polymer ?
#
loop_
_entity_poly.entity_id
_entity_poly.type
_entity_poly.pdbx_seq_one_letter_code
_entity_poly.pdbx_strand_id
1 'polypeptide(L)'
;YGVYDPFTRTCTVARAGHPAPLIVGPDGRVVPLDVPEGPGLFSTDSALFAPATVTLEVGSLLAFCTAELLSGDRAAERVTRALARPGRSLQQLGDDIAYALPDDTRAAGAALLLARTGT
;
A
#
# COMPACT_ATOMS: atom_id res chain seq x y z
N TYR A 1 5.48 -7.64 3.82
CA TYR A 1 6.48 -7.38 2.76
C TYR A 1 5.84 -7.67 1.40
N GLY A 2 6.45 -7.18 0.32
CA GLY A 2 6.04 -7.53 -1.04
C GLY A 2 7.26 -7.72 -1.94
N VAL A 3 7.15 -8.63 -2.90
CA VAL A 3 8.17 -8.87 -3.94
C VAL A 3 7.49 -8.69 -5.29
N TYR A 4 8.07 -7.85 -6.13
CA TYR A 4 7.61 -7.62 -7.50
C TYR A 4 8.62 -8.24 -8.48
N ASP A 5 8.13 -9.12 -9.35
CA ASP A 5 8.88 -9.65 -10.49
C ASP A 5 8.54 -8.83 -11.75
N PRO A 6 9.49 -8.04 -12.31
CA PRO A 6 9.23 -7.23 -13.49
C PRO A 6 9.07 -8.04 -14.78
N PHE A 7 9.57 -9.28 -14.85
CA PHE A 7 9.46 -10.11 -16.05
C PHE A 7 8.05 -10.67 -16.21
N THR A 8 7.50 -11.23 -15.13
CA THR A 8 6.12 -11.76 -15.12
C THR A 8 5.08 -10.69 -14.77
N ARG A 9 5.52 -9.52 -14.30
CA ARG A 9 4.70 -8.43 -13.76
C ARG A 9 3.84 -8.87 -12.57
N THR A 10 4.32 -9.82 -11.79
CA THR A 10 3.59 -10.32 -10.63
C THR A 10 4.12 -9.68 -9.34
N CYS A 11 3.20 -9.28 -8.47
CA CYS A 11 3.52 -8.85 -7.11
C CYS A 11 2.95 -9.86 -6.12
N THR A 12 3.81 -10.43 -5.29
CA THR A 12 3.44 -11.34 -4.20
C THR A 12 3.64 -10.62 -2.88
N VAL A 13 2.60 -10.59 -2.05
CA VAL A 13 2.57 -9.85 -0.78
C VAL A 13 2.16 -10.78 0.34
N ALA A 14 2.81 -10.66 1.49
CA ALA A 14 2.37 -11.26 2.75
C ALA A 14 2.46 -10.21 3.87
N ARG A 15 1.57 -10.29 4.85
CA ARG A 15 1.43 -9.30 5.94
C ARG A 15 1.43 -9.97 7.31
N ALA A 16 2.09 -9.31 8.27
CA ALA A 16 2.23 -9.75 9.65
C ALA A 16 1.61 -8.68 10.59
N GLY A 17 0.28 -8.61 10.64
CA GLY A 17 -0.46 -7.59 11.39
C GLY A 17 -0.46 -6.17 10.79
N HIS A 18 0.10 -5.97 9.59
CA HIS A 18 0.13 -4.68 8.90
C HIS A 18 -0.94 -4.59 7.82
N PRO A 19 -1.50 -3.40 7.52
CA PRO A 19 -2.52 -3.24 6.48
C PRO A 19 -2.11 -3.81 5.12
N ALA A 20 -3.10 -4.24 4.34
CA ALA A 20 -2.88 -4.64 2.94
C ALA A 20 -2.44 -3.41 2.12
N PRO A 21 -1.54 -3.59 1.13
CA PRO A 21 -1.11 -2.48 0.29
C PRO A 21 -2.28 -1.97 -0.55
N LEU A 22 -2.29 -0.67 -0.78
CA LEU A 22 -3.20 -0.04 -1.74
C LEU A 22 -2.55 -0.08 -3.12
N ILE A 23 -3.29 -0.53 -4.12
CA ILE A 23 -2.79 -0.68 -5.49
C ILE A 23 -3.72 0.06 -6.44
N VAL A 24 -3.11 0.86 -7.32
CA VAL A 24 -3.82 1.62 -8.34
C VAL A 24 -3.15 1.40 -9.69
N GLY A 25 -3.92 1.04 -10.71
CA GLY A 25 -3.46 0.87 -12.07
C GLY A 25 -3.02 2.18 -12.72
N PRO A 26 -2.34 2.13 -13.88
CA PRO A 26 -1.92 3.33 -14.61
C PRO A 26 -3.10 4.20 -15.07
N ASP A 27 -4.29 3.62 -15.21
CA ASP A 27 -5.54 4.31 -15.55
C ASP A 27 -6.25 4.96 -14.34
N GLY A 28 -5.67 4.84 -13.15
CA GLY A 28 -6.22 5.37 -11.90
C GLY A 28 -7.25 4.47 -11.23
N ARG A 29 -7.54 3.27 -11.75
CA ARG A 29 -8.46 2.33 -11.10
C ARG A 29 -7.79 1.55 -9.98
N VAL A 30 -8.56 1.24 -8.94
CA VAL A 30 -8.10 0.35 -7.86
C VAL A 30 -7.90 -1.05 -8.40
N VAL A 31 -6.74 -1.64 -8.11
CA VAL A 31 -6.47 -3.04 -8.38
C VAL A 31 -6.69 -3.81 -7.07
N PRO A 32 -7.70 -4.69 -7.00
CA PRO A 32 -7.99 -5.43 -5.78
C PRO A 32 -6.89 -6.46 -5.51
N LEU A 33 -6.45 -6.52 -4.26
CA LEU A 33 -5.59 -7.58 -3.75
C LEU A 33 -6.03 -7.89 -2.33
N ASP A 34 -6.64 -9.05 -2.15
CA ASP A 34 -7.00 -9.57 -0.83
C ASP A 34 -5.81 -10.36 -0.27
N VAL A 35 -5.00 -9.71 0.57
CA VAL A 35 -3.90 -10.37 1.27
C VAL A 35 -4.41 -10.82 2.64
N PRO A 36 -4.42 -12.13 2.93
CA PRO A 36 -4.82 -12.61 4.24
C PRO A 36 -3.98 -11.97 5.36
N GLU A 37 -4.63 -11.60 6.44
CA GLU A 37 -3.95 -11.06 7.61
C GLU A 37 -3.31 -12.21 8.42
N GLY A 38 -1.97 -12.24 8.44
CA GLY A 38 -1.22 -13.05 9.40
C GLY A 38 -1.02 -12.32 10.74
N PRO A 39 -0.66 -13.05 11.81
CA PRO A 39 -0.44 -12.47 13.14
C PRO A 39 0.71 -11.47 13.14
N GLY A 40 0.84 -10.64 14.18
CA GLY A 40 2.04 -9.82 14.36
C GLY A 40 3.30 -10.70 14.47
N LEU A 41 4.45 -10.19 14.01
CA LEU A 41 5.73 -10.86 14.31
C LEU A 41 5.93 -10.92 15.83
N PHE A 42 6.51 -12.01 16.32
CA PHE A 42 6.66 -12.31 17.76
C PHE A 42 5.33 -12.46 18.54
N SER A 43 4.19 -12.61 17.84
CA SER A 43 2.93 -13.01 18.45
C SER A 43 3.01 -14.42 19.04
N THR A 44 2.17 -14.68 20.06
CA THR A 44 1.93 -16.04 20.58
C THR A 44 1.01 -16.87 19.67
N ASP A 45 0.35 -16.22 18.72
CA ASP A 45 -0.42 -16.89 17.67
C ASP A 45 0.52 -17.53 16.64
N SER A 46 0.37 -18.84 16.45
CA SER A 46 1.17 -19.66 15.53
C SER A 46 0.61 -19.76 14.11
N ALA A 47 -0.45 -19.00 13.78
CA ALA A 47 -1.00 -18.97 12.42
C ALA A 47 0.06 -18.57 11.38
N LEU A 48 -0.03 -19.18 10.19
CA LEU A 48 0.91 -18.95 9.09
C LEU A 48 0.61 -17.65 8.34
N PHE A 49 1.63 -17.10 7.70
CA PHE A 49 1.54 -15.92 6.84
C PHE A 49 1.21 -16.33 5.41
N ALA A 50 -0.07 -16.36 5.06
CA ALA A 50 -0.50 -16.69 3.70
C ALA A 50 -0.22 -15.50 2.75
N PRO A 51 0.51 -15.70 1.64
CA PRO A 51 0.70 -14.66 0.64
C PRO A 51 -0.50 -14.58 -0.31
N ALA A 52 -0.65 -13.43 -0.96
CA ALA A 52 -1.49 -13.26 -2.13
C ALA A 52 -0.68 -12.66 -3.29
N THR A 53 -1.05 -13.01 -4.52
CA THR A 53 -0.34 -12.60 -5.73
C THR A 53 -1.30 -11.92 -6.70
N VAL A 54 -0.83 -10.85 -7.34
CA VAL A 54 -1.55 -10.11 -8.38
C VAL A 54 -0.64 -9.78 -9.56
N THR A 55 -1.18 -9.84 -10.77
CA THR A 55 -0.51 -9.35 -11.97
C THR A 55 -0.80 -7.86 -12.13
N LEU A 56 0.24 -7.06 -12.31
CA LEU A 56 0.16 -5.60 -12.39
C LEU A 56 0.46 -5.11 -13.80
N GLU A 57 -0.24 -4.06 -14.22
CA GLU A 57 0.09 -3.35 -15.45
C GLU A 57 1.33 -2.47 -15.23
N VAL A 58 2.09 -2.22 -16.30
CA VAL A 58 3.20 -1.26 -16.25
C VAL A 58 2.63 0.13 -15.92
N GLY A 59 3.31 0.87 -15.05
CA GLY A 59 2.86 2.15 -14.51
C GLY A 59 1.97 2.07 -13.27
N SER A 60 1.57 0.87 -12.82
CA SER A 60 0.81 0.69 -11.58
C SER A 60 1.55 1.24 -10.35
N LEU A 61 0.79 1.81 -9.43
CA LEU A 61 1.26 2.33 -8.15
C LEU A 61 0.95 1.35 -7.02
N LEU A 62 1.94 1.10 -6.16
CA LEU A 62 1.77 0.38 -4.90
C LEU A 62 2.08 1.32 -3.75
N ALA A 63 1.24 1.27 -2.71
CA ALA A 63 1.47 1.98 -1.45
C ALA A 63 1.43 1.00 -0.28
N PHE A 64 2.54 0.92 0.45
CA PHE A 64 2.63 0.26 1.74
C PHE A 64 2.63 1.30 2.84
N CYS A 65 1.88 1.08 3.90
CA CYS A 65 1.77 2.03 4.99
C CYS A 65 1.60 1.34 6.33
N THR A 66 1.92 2.07 7.40
CA THR A 66 1.65 1.62 8.76
C THR A 66 0.17 1.81 9.11
N ALA A 67 -0.29 1.15 10.18
CA ALA A 67 -1.68 1.24 10.60
C ALA A 67 -2.07 2.67 10.95
N GLU A 68 -1.15 3.43 11.56
CA GLU A 68 -1.35 4.81 11.99
C GLU A 68 -1.73 5.72 10.81
N LEU A 69 -1.14 5.51 9.63
CA LEU A 69 -1.46 6.30 8.43
C LEU A 69 -2.90 6.08 7.95
N LEU A 70 -3.45 4.89 8.23
CA LEU A 70 -4.81 4.49 7.90
C LEU A 70 -5.77 4.59 9.08
N SER A 71 -5.33 5.20 10.19
CA SER A 71 -6.19 5.48 11.33
C SER A 71 -7.24 6.53 10.98
N GLY A 72 -8.50 6.23 11.30
CA GLY A 72 -9.62 7.13 11.11
C GLY A 72 -10.47 6.82 9.87
N ASP A 73 -11.67 7.40 9.87
CA ASP A 73 -12.66 7.13 8.83
C ASP A 73 -12.14 7.52 7.45
N ARG A 74 -12.33 6.61 6.49
CA ARG A 74 -12.02 6.83 5.06
C ARG A 74 -10.54 7.12 4.76
N ALA A 75 -9.62 6.86 5.68
CA ALA A 75 -8.20 7.11 5.47
C ALA A 75 -7.66 6.35 4.24
N ALA A 76 -8.01 5.06 4.10
CA ALA A 76 -7.65 4.24 2.94
C ALA A 76 -8.20 4.81 1.62
N GLU A 77 -9.45 5.29 1.62
CA GLU A 77 -10.09 5.86 0.44
C GLU A 77 -9.43 7.19 0.03
N ARG A 78 -9.04 8.02 1.01
CA ARG A 78 -8.32 9.28 0.78
C ARG A 78 -6.94 9.02 0.15
N VAL A 79 -6.18 8.06 0.68
CA VAL A 79 -4.88 7.67 0.13
C VAL A 79 -5.06 7.10 -1.29
N THR A 80 -6.00 6.18 -1.47
CA THR A 80 -6.33 5.59 -2.77
C THR A 80 -6.69 6.66 -3.81
N ARG A 81 -7.51 7.65 -3.44
CA ARG A 81 -7.88 8.77 -4.31
C ARG A 81 -6.69 9.65 -4.69
N ALA A 82 -5.74 9.86 -3.77
CA ALA A 82 -4.51 10.58 -4.08
C ALA A 82 -3.67 9.83 -5.12
N LEU A 83 -3.53 8.51 -4.95
CA LEU A 83 -2.80 7.62 -5.88
C LEU A 83 -3.46 7.52 -7.25
N ALA A 84 -4.80 7.62 -7.33
CA ALA A 84 -5.58 7.59 -8.57
C ALA A 84 -5.42 8.83 -9.46
N ARG A 85 -4.62 9.82 -9.07
CA ARG A 85 -4.38 11.02 -9.88
C ARG A 85 -3.31 10.75 -10.95
N PRO A 86 -3.66 10.76 -12.25
CA PRO A 86 -2.69 10.49 -13.31
C PRO A 86 -1.62 11.59 -13.41
N GLY A 87 -0.44 11.23 -13.90
CA GLY A 87 0.64 12.17 -14.23
C GLY A 87 1.41 12.77 -13.04
N ARG A 88 1.15 12.34 -11.80
CA ARG A 88 1.89 12.79 -10.61
C ARG A 88 3.15 11.95 -10.38
N SER A 89 4.26 12.59 -10.01
CA SER A 89 5.47 11.88 -9.59
C SER A 89 5.28 11.20 -8.22
N LEU A 90 6.11 10.22 -7.88
CA LEU A 90 6.03 9.57 -6.56
C LEU A 90 6.23 10.55 -5.41
N GLN A 91 7.12 11.53 -5.57
CA GLN A 91 7.35 12.57 -4.58
C GLN A 91 6.10 13.44 -4.37
N GLN A 92 5.48 13.91 -5.47
CA GLN A 92 4.25 14.71 -5.38
C GLN A 92 3.09 13.94 -4.72
N LEU A 93 2.97 12.64 -5.00
CA LEU A 93 1.98 11.78 -4.35
C LEU A 93 2.25 11.62 -2.85
N GLY A 94 3.52 11.41 -2.48
CA GLY A 94 3.95 11.33 -1.08
C GLY A 94 3.63 12.61 -0.32
N ASP A 95 3.98 13.76 -0.90
CA ASP A 95 3.71 15.09 -0.32
C ASP A 95 2.20 15.34 -0.18
N ASP A 96 1.42 15.07 -1.23
CA ASP A 96 -0.06 15.21 -1.21
C ASP A 96 -0.68 14.40 -0.06
N ILE A 97 -0.20 13.17 0.16
CA ILE A 97 -0.70 12.30 1.23
C ILE A 97 -0.24 12.80 2.60
N ALA A 98 1.06 13.11 2.76
CA ALA A 98 1.65 13.52 4.02
C ALA A 98 1.06 14.84 4.54
N TYR A 99 0.87 15.84 3.67
CA TYR A 99 0.27 17.12 4.04
C TYR A 99 -1.21 17.00 4.38
N ALA A 100 -1.91 16.00 3.85
CA ALA A 100 -3.31 15.76 4.19
C ALA A 100 -3.49 14.98 5.51
N LEU A 101 -2.42 14.47 6.14
CA LEU A 101 -2.53 13.74 7.40
C LEU A 101 -2.84 14.69 8.58
N PRO A 102 -3.71 14.29 9.52
CA PRO A 102 -3.84 14.98 10.81
C PRO A 102 -2.52 15.01 11.58
N ASP A 103 -2.30 16.04 12.41
CA ASP A 103 -1.06 16.18 13.17
C ASP A 103 -0.83 15.01 14.13
N ASP A 104 -1.88 14.54 14.81
CA ASP A 104 -1.81 13.38 15.73
C ASP A 104 -1.37 12.10 15.00
N THR A 105 -1.83 11.90 13.75
CA THR A 105 -1.42 10.77 12.91
C THR A 105 0.06 10.84 12.57
N ARG A 106 0.59 12.03 12.27
CA ARG A 106 2.03 12.18 11.99
C ARG A 106 2.87 11.92 13.24
N ALA A 107 2.44 12.42 14.39
CA ALA A 107 3.12 12.21 15.67
C ALA A 107 3.14 10.73 16.10
N ALA A 108 2.14 9.94 15.69
CA ALA A 108 2.04 8.51 15.99
C ALA A 108 3.03 7.62 15.20
N GLY A 109 3.85 8.19 14.31
CA GLY A 109 4.81 7.42 13.52
C GLY A 109 4.26 6.84 12.22
N ALA A 110 3.23 7.48 11.64
CA ALA A 110 2.71 7.12 10.33
C ALA A 110 3.83 7.10 9.26
N ALA A 111 3.93 6.01 8.52
CA ALA A 111 4.87 5.88 7.41
C ALA A 111 4.19 5.43 6.11
N LEU A 112 4.73 5.87 4.99
CA LEU A 112 4.28 5.56 3.62
C LEU A 112 5.49 5.20 2.76
N LEU A 113 5.38 4.08 2.04
CA LEU A 113 6.31 3.68 0.99
C LEU A 113 5.54 3.56 -0.33
N LEU A 114 5.97 4.32 -1.33
CA LEU A 114 5.39 4.30 -2.67
C LEU A 114 6.35 3.66 -3.67
N ALA A 115 5.80 2.85 -4.58
CA ALA A 115 6.53 2.27 -5.70
C ALA A 115 5.68 2.35 -6.98
N ARG A 116 6.35 2.40 -8.14
CA ARG A 116 5.72 2.32 -9.46
C ARG A 116 6.31 1.15 -10.25
N THR A 117 5.47 0.33 -10.87
CA THR A 117 5.91 -0.85 -11.64
C THR A 117 6.38 -0.46 -13.03
N GLY A 118 7.68 -0.57 -13.29
CA GLY A 118 8.26 -0.22 -14.59
C GLY A 118 8.18 1.29 -14.90
N THR A 119 9.04 1.70 -15.82
CA THR A 119 9.05 3.00 -16.49
C THR A 119 9.16 2.76 -17.97
#